data_AF-A0A937P9L2-F1
#
_entry.id   AF-A0A937P9L2-F1
#
_cell.length_a   1.000
_cell.length_b   1.000
_cell.length_c   1.000
_cell.angle_alpha   90.00
_cell.angle_beta   90.00
_cell.angle_gamma   90.00
#
_symmetry.space_group_name_H-M   'P 1'
#
loop_
_entity.id
_entity.type
_entity.pdbx_description
1 polymer ?
#
loop_
_entity_poly.entity_id
_entity_poly.type
_entity_poly.pdbx_seq_one_letter_code
_entity_poly.pdbx_strand_id
1 'polypeptide(L)'
;MAIKRRSIYLYFTLVCFFGIIAIFIVDGYMGIYDTVYITAGEREQKIESDVWQRNDPYWSSGITRGEKGFISYEVDNRRFSGYEADIEVSVWRMQEKVRDVLSQHIAVGSFDKVEVQWEIDTTELLPPDAPPEQSFDYTLKIKRGEVERNVILYINPIPSSAIKTVPAPPR
;
A
#
# COMPACT_ATOMS: atom_id res chain seq x y z
N MET A 1 -39.48 -50.59 13.32
CA MET A 1 -38.30 -49.70 13.45
C MET A 1 -38.50 -48.46 12.60
N ALA A 2 -39.05 -47.39 13.17
CA ALA A 2 -39.27 -46.12 12.47
C ALA A 2 -37.98 -45.29 12.50
N ILE A 3 -37.07 -45.54 11.55
CA ILE A 3 -35.81 -44.80 11.46
C ILE A 3 -36.11 -43.38 10.96
N LYS A 4 -36.07 -42.42 11.90
CA LYS A 4 -35.26 -41.20 11.78
C LYS A 4 -35.48 -40.23 10.60
N ARG A 5 -36.65 -40.20 9.94
CA ARG A 5 -36.96 -39.19 8.88
C ARG A 5 -36.90 -37.73 9.37
N ARG A 6 -37.21 -37.48 10.65
CA ARG A 6 -37.17 -36.14 11.26
C ARG A 6 -35.77 -35.52 11.30
N SER A 7 -34.72 -36.34 11.24
CA SER A 7 -33.32 -35.89 11.28
C SER A 7 -32.76 -35.53 9.90
N ILE A 8 -33.35 -36.05 8.80
CA ILE A 8 -32.85 -35.82 7.44
C ILE A 8 -33.02 -34.36 7.03
N TYR A 9 -34.19 -33.78 7.29
CA TYR A 9 -34.43 -32.36 7.02
C TYR A 9 -33.49 -31.46 7.81
N LEU A 10 -33.19 -31.82 9.07
CA LEU A 10 -32.24 -31.09 9.90
C LEU A 10 -30.81 -31.19 9.35
N TYR A 11 -30.36 -32.37 8.92
CA TYR A 11 -29.05 -32.51 8.26
C TYR A 11 -28.98 -31.72 6.95
N PHE A 12 -30.05 -31.73 6.15
CA PHE A 12 -30.09 -30.95 4.90
C PHE A 12 -30.00 -29.44 5.18
N THR A 13 -30.76 -28.94 6.15
CA THR A 13 -30.67 -27.53 6.58
C THR A 13 -29.26 -27.17 7.06
N LEU A 14 -28.63 -28.04 7.86
CA LEU A 14 -27.25 -27.82 8.32
C LEU A 14 -26.27 -27.78 7.15
N VAL A 15 -26.35 -28.72 6.21
CA VAL A 15 -25.49 -28.74 5.02
C VAL A 15 -25.70 -27.49 4.17
N CYS A 16 -26.94 -27.04 3.98
CA CYS A 16 -27.21 -25.78 3.28
C CYS A 16 -26.59 -24.58 4.00
N PHE A 17 -26.69 -24.53 5.33
CA PHE A 17 -26.11 -23.45 6.13
C PHE A 17 -24.58 -23.43 6.05
N PHE A 18 -23.93 -24.60 6.17
CA PHE A 18 -22.49 -24.73 5.98
C PHE A 18 -22.06 -24.42 4.54
N GLY A 19 -22.87 -24.78 3.54
CA GLY A 19 -22.63 -24.44 2.15
C GLY A 19 -22.62 -22.94 1.92
N ILE A 20 -23.59 -22.21 2.49
CA ILE A 20 -23.62 -20.75 2.42
C ILE A 20 -22.38 -20.14 3.09
N ILE A 21 -22.04 -20.60 4.30
CA ILE A 21 -20.83 -20.13 5.01
C ILE A 21 -19.57 -20.39 4.17
N ALA A 22 -19.46 -21.57 3.55
CA ALA A 22 -18.32 -21.93 2.73
C ALA A 22 -18.18 -21.00 1.51
N ILE A 23 -19.30 -20.62 0.87
CA ILE A 23 -19.28 -19.64 -0.23
C ILE A 23 -18.75 -18.29 0.27
N PHE A 24 -19.21 -17.80 1.42
CA PHE A 24 -18.70 -16.54 1.99
C PHE A 24 -17.20 -16.60 2.29
N ILE A 25 -16.69 -17.74 2.79
CA ILE A 25 -15.26 -17.90 3.06
C ILE A 25 -14.48 -17.90 1.75
N VAL A 26 -14.91 -18.69 0.77
CA VAL A 26 -14.19 -18.83 -0.51
C VAL A 26 -14.23 -17.55 -1.33
N ASP A 27 -15.35 -16.83 -1.35
CA ASP A 27 -15.50 -15.62 -2.16
C ASP A 27 -14.99 -14.36 -1.44
N GLY A 28 -15.18 -14.28 -0.11
CA GLY A 28 -14.88 -13.06 0.66
C GLY A 28 -13.53 -13.06 1.37
N TYR A 29 -12.95 -14.23 1.69
CA TYR A 29 -11.74 -14.33 2.52
C TYR A 29 -10.54 -14.91 1.77
N MET A 30 -10.76 -15.78 0.80
CA MET A 30 -9.67 -16.40 0.04
C MET A 30 -9.15 -15.43 -1.02
N GLY A 31 -7.86 -15.11 -0.97
CA GLY A 31 -7.29 -14.17 -1.90
C GLY A 31 -5.81 -13.89 -1.63
N ILE A 32 -5.21 -13.10 -2.52
CA ILE A 32 -3.94 -12.46 -2.26
C ILE A 32 -4.25 -11.00 -1.94
N TYR A 33 -3.90 -10.57 -0.74
CA TYR A 33 -4.12 -9.21 -0.28
C TYR A 33 -2.77 -8.50 -0.21
N ASP A 34 -2.82 -7.18 -0.33
CA ASP A 34 -1.65 -6.33 -0.21
C ASP A 34 -1.93 -5.11 0.65
N THR A 35 -0.97 -4.77 1.51
CA THR A 35 -1.02 -3.59 2.35
C THR A 35 0.28 -2.82 2.20
N VAL A 36 0.18 -1.51 2.01
CA VAL A 36 1.33 -0.61 1.95
C VAL A 36 1.37 0.20 3.24
N TYR A 37 2.50 0.21 3.93
CA TYR A 37 2.78 1.09 5.06
C TYR A 37 3.81 2.12 4.62
N ILE A 38 3.54 3.40 4.90
CA ILE A 38 4.43 4.51 4.55
C ILE A 38 4.69 5.29 5.83
N THR A 39 5.93 5.28 6.26
CA THR A 39 6.39 6.00 7.44
C THR A 39 7.25 7.17 7.00
N ALA A 40 6.77 8.38 7.26
CA ALA A 40 7.46 9.63 6.99
C ALA A 40 7.40 10.53 8.22
N GLY A 41 8.57 10.99 8.69
CA GLY A 41 8.68 11.68 9.98
C GLY A 41 8.16 10.81 11.12
N GLU A 42 7.20 11.33 11.89
CA GLU A 42 6.57 10.64 13.03
C GLU A 42 5.24 9.95 12.69
N ARG A 43 4.83 9.96 11.42
CA ARG A 43 3.52 9.43 11.01
C ARG A 43 3.68 8.19 10.14
N GLU A 44 2.99 7.13 10.55
CA GLU A 44 2.76 5.95 9.72
C GLU A 44 1.38 6.05 9.06
N GLN A 45 1.35 5.79 7.76
CA GLN A 45 0.13 5.66 6.98
C GLN A 45 -0.01 4.23 6.50
N LYS A 46 -1.19 3.64 6.74
CA LYS A 46 -1.52 2.29 6.30
C LYS A 46 -2.54 2.35 5.16
N ILE A 47 -2.24 1.68 4.06
CA ILE A 47 -3.09 1.56 2.88
C ILE A 47 -3.43 0.07 2.72
N GLU A 48 -4.62 -0.30 3.17
CA GLU A 48 -5.11 -1.68 3.11
C GLU A 48 -5.65 -2.05 1.73
N SER A 49 -5.80 -3.35 1.49
CA SER A 49 -6.21 -3.90 0.20
C SER A 49 -7.59 -3.43 -0.28
N ASP A 50 -8.49 -3.10 0.64
CA ASP A 50 -9.85 -2.64 0.34
C ASP A 50 -9.87 -1.22 -0.25
N VAL A 51 -8.87 -0.39 0.11
CA VAL A 51 -8.72 0.97 -0.41
C VAL A 51 -8.61 0.94 -1.93
N TRP A 52 -7.84 -0.01 -2.47
CA TRP A 52 -7.66 -0.15 -3.92
C TRP A 52 -8.92 -0.58 -4.68
N GLN A 53 -9.93 -1.10 -3.99
CA GLN A 53 -11.21 -1.46 -4.60
C GLN A 53 -12.17 -0.28 -4.66
N ARG A 54 -11.86 0.83 -3.98
CA ARG A 54 -12.65 2.06 -4.03
C ARG A 54 -12.28 2.83 -5.29
N ASN A 55 -13.26 3.53 -5.87
CA ASN A 55 -13.12 4.30 -7.12
C ASN A 55 -12.13 5.49 -7.04
N ASP A 56 -11.38 5.64 -5.95
CA ASP A 56 -10.30 6.62 -5.82
C ASP A 56 -8.95 5.89 -5.79
N PRO A 57 -8.28 5.75 -6.95
CA PRO A 57 -7.04 4.98 -7.06
C PRO A 57 -5.81 5.75 -6.55
N TYR A 58 -5.99 6.96 -6.03
CA TYR A 58 -4.90 7.86 -5.67
C TYR A 58 -4.85 8.08 -4.16
N TRP A 59 -3.92 7.39 -3.50
CA TRP A 59 -3.54 7.74 -2.13
C TRP A 59 -2.35 8.70 -2.16
N SER A 60 -2.38 9.74 -1.33
CA SER A 60 -1.26 10.68 -1.20
C SER A 60 -0.62 10.58 0.18
N SER A 61 0.72 10.48 0.20
CA SER A 61 1.52 10.52 1.42
C SER A 61 2.52 11.66 1.34
N GLY A 62 2.57 12.49 2.38
CA GLY A 62 3.47 13.63 2.46
C GLY A 62 4.81 13.22 3.05
N ILE A 63 5.92 13.54 2.37
CA ILE A 63 7.28 13.36 2.88
C ILE A 63 7.95 14.72 2.92
N THR A 64 8.64 15.04 4.02
CA THR A 64 9.37 16.31 4.12
C THR A 64 10.59 16.29 3.20
N ARG A 65 10.87 17.41 2.55
CA ARG A 65 12.11 17.58 1.79
C ARG A 65 13.33 17.37 2.69
N GLY A 66 14.25 16.52 2.24
CA GLY A 66 15.49 16.19 2.97
C GLY A 66 15.35 15.01 3.93
N GLU A 67 14.15 14.45 4.06
CA GLU A 67 13.90 13.25 4.86
C GLU A 67 13.85 12.00 3.99
N LYS A 68 13.96 10.85 4.65
CA LYS A 68 13.74 9.53 4.07
C LYS A 68 12.33 9.06 4.39
N GLY A 69 11.63 8.54 3.39
CA GLY A 69 10.43 7.74 3.60
C GLY A 69 10.80 6.27 3.73
N PHE A 70 10.26 5.60 4.74
CA PHE A 70 10.36 4.15 4.87
C PHE A 70 9.05 3.53 4.42
N ILE A 71 9.12 2.63 3.45
CA ILE A 71 7.95 1.97 2.90
C ILE A 71 8.06 0.47 3.16
N SER A 72 6.97 -0.11 3.63
CA SER A 72 6.78 -1.54 3.76
C SER A 72 5.60 -1.99 2.92
N TYR A 73 5.76 -3.11 2.23
CA TYR A 73 4.73 -3.75 1.43
C TYR A 73 4.53 -5.18 1.90
N GLU A 74 3.37 -5.43 2.49
CA GLU A 74 2.95 -6.74 2.97
C GLU A 74 2.11 -7.43 1.90
N VAL A 75 2.44 -8.69 1.60
CA VAL A 75 1.64 -9.58 0.77
C VAL A 75 1.12 -10.72 1.64
N ASP A 76 -0.21 -10.80 1.77
CA ASP A 76 -0.92 -11.79 2.58
C ASP A 76 -1.59 -12.81 1.65
N ASN A 77 -1.09 -14.06 1.67
CA ASN A 77 -1.64 -15.15 0.88
C ASN A 77 -2.63 -15.97 1.71
N ARG A 78 -3.92 -15.74 1.51
CA ARG A 78 -4.99 -16.50 2.18
C ARG A 78 -5.48 -17.69 1.36
N ARG A 79 -4.69 -18.16 0.39
CA ARG A 79 -5.03 -19.34 -0.42
C ARG A 79 -4.45 -20.62 0.19
N PHE A 80 -5.02 -21.76 -0.20
CA PHE A 80 -4.52 -23.10 0.16
C PHE A 80 -3.22 -23.49 -0.57
N SER A 81 -2.86 -22.77 -1.63
CA SER A 81 -1.63 -22.97 -2.39
C SER A 81 -0.60 -21.88 -2.05
N GLY A 82 0.67 -22.19 -2.25
CA GLY A 82 1.71 -21.15 -2.30
C GLY A 82 1.44 -20.13 -3.42
N TYR A 83 2.02 -18.96 -3.26
CA TYR A 83 1.95 -17.85 -4.21
C TYR A 83 3.34 -17.31 -4.45
N GLU A 84 3.69 -17.10 -5.72
CA GLU A 84 4.97 -16.54 -6.13
C GLU A 84 4.73 -15.40 -7.10
N ALA A 85 5.51 -14.33 -6.97
CA ALA A 85 5.43 -13.17 -7.86
C ALA A 85 6.70 -12.34 -7.81
N ASP A 86 6.98 -11.67 -8.92
CA ASP A 86 7.99 -10.61 -8.95
C ASP A 86 7.35 -9.29 -8.53
N ILE A 87 8.00 -8.60 -7.59
CA ILE A 87 7.66 -7.25 -7.15
C ILE A 87 8.65 -6.28 -7.78
N GLU A 88 8.13 -5.31 -8.51
CA GLU A 88 8.87 -4.19 -9.08
C GLU A 88 8.34 -2.89 -8.50
N VAL A 89 9.25 -2.07 -7.97
CA VAL A 89 8.93 -0.76 -7.41
C VAL A 89 9.72 0.28 -8.17
N SER A 90 9.03 1.29 -8.69
CA SER A 90 9.63 2.40 -9.43
C SER A 90 9.00 3.73 -9.08
N VAL A 91 9.78 4.79 -9.19
CA VAL A 91 9.35 6.17 -8.97
C VAL A 91 9.23 6.87 -10.31
N TRP A 92 8.10 7.51 -10.52
CA TRP A 92 7.74 8.21 -11.75
C TRP A 92 7.42 9.67 -11.46
N ARG A 93 7.65 10.54 -12.44
CA ARG A 93 7.24 11.93 -12.43
C ARG A 93 6.77 12.31 -13.82
N MET A 94 5.60 12.94 -13.93
CA MET A 94 5.06 13.39 -15.23
C MET A 94 5.09 12.29 -16.31
N GLN A 95 4.77 11.04 -15.94
CA GLN A 95 4.81 9.85 -16.81
C GLN A 95 6.20 9.40 -17.26
N GLU A 96 7.28 10.01 -16.77
CA GLU A 96 8.64 9.54 -16.99
C GLU A 96 9.12 8.76 -15.77
N LYS A 97 9.78 7.62 -16.02
CA LYS A 97 10.38 6.82 -14.96
C LYS A 97 11.65 7.51 -14.50
N VAL A 98 11.67 7.95 -13.25
CA VAL A 98 12.81 8.64 -12.64
C VAL A 98 13.80 7.63 -12.09
N ARG A 99 13.32 6.57 -11.45
CA ARG A 99 14.16 5.60 -10.74
C ARG A 99 13.50 4.25 -10.54
N ASP A 100 14.28 3.19 -10.65
CA ASP A 100 13.94 1.86 -10.14
C ASP A 100 14.37 1.75 -8.67
N VAL A 101 13.45 1.39 -7.79
CA VAL A 101 13.66 1.34 -6.33
C VAL A 101 13.98 -0.08 -5.89
N LEU A 102 13.19 -1.04 -6.35
CA LEU A 102 13.32 -2.44 -5.96
C LEU A 102 12.85 -3.34 -7.10
N SER A 103 13.54 -4.48 -7.26
CA SER A 103 13.06 -5.61 -8.05
C SER A 103 13.42 -6.88 -7.31
N GLN A 104 12.41 -7.62 -6.85
CA GLN A 104 12.63 -8.80 -6.02
C GLN A 104 11.53 -9.85 -6.29
N HIS A 105 11.96 -11.11 -6.39
CA HIS A 105 11.06 -12.25 -6.40
C HIS A 105 10.64 -12.62 -4.97
N ILE A 106 9.34 -12.85 -4.77
CA ILE A 106 8.79 -13.33 -3.49
C ILE A 106 8.08 -14.67 -3.67
N ALA A 107 8.16 -15.49 -2.63
CA ALA A 107 7.39 -16.71 -2.46
C ALA A 107 6.71 -16.68 -1.09
N VAL A 108 5.40 -16.91 -1.08
CA VAL A 108 4.57 -16.87 0.12
C VAL A 108 3.85 -18.20 0.27
N GLY A 109 4.00 -18.81 1.45
CA GLY A 109 3.30 -20.05 1.81
C GLY A 109 1.78 -19.88 1.82
N SER A 110 1.07 -21.00 1.96
CA SER A 110 -0.38 -20.99 2.15
C SER A 110 -0.74 -20.43 3.53
N PHE A 111 -1.69 -19.47 3.57
CA PHE A 111 -2.10 -18.75 4.80
C PHE A 111 -0.92 -18.07 5.51
N ASP A 112 0.01 -17.54 4.73
CA ASP A 112 1.23 -16.91 5.22
C ASP A 112 1.40 -15.51 4.63
N LYS A 113 2.37 -14.77 5.15
CA LYS A 113 2.65 -13.38 4.81
C LYS A 113 4.13 -13.16 4.56
N VAL A 114 4.43 -12.27 3.64
CA VAL A 114 5.78 -11.74 3.46
C VAL A 114 5.74 -10.22 3.47
N GLU A 115 6.78 -9.63 3.99
CA GLU A 115 6.97 -8.19 4.03
C GLU A 115 8.23 -7.82 3.25
N VAL A 116 8.11 -6.79 2.43
CA VAL A 116 9.22 -6.24 1.64
C VAL A 116 9.36 -4.77 1.99
N GLN A 117 10.56 -4.35 2.37
CA GLN A 117 10.83 -2.99 2.82
C GLN A 117 11.85 -2.31 1.93
N TRP A 118 11.65 -1.01 1.70
CA TRP A 118 12.61 -0.16 1.01
C TRP A 118 12.55 1.28 1.54
N GLU A 119 13.64 2.01 1.31
CA GLU A 119 13.72 3.43 1.63
C GLU A 119 13.67 4.29 0.36
N ILE A 120 13.06 5.47 0.48
CA ILE A 120 13.08 6.50 -0.54
C ILE A 120 13.69 7.75 0.06
N ASP A 121 14.86 8.13 -0.44
CA ASP A 121 15.50 9.39 -0.08
C ASP A 121 14.97 10.52 -0.98
N THR A 122 14.32 11.52 -0.36
CA THR A 122 13.78 12.66 -1.10
C THR A 122 14.87 13.52 -1.74
N THR A 123 16.08 13.52 -1.19
CA THR A 123 17.20 14.30 -1.75
C THR A 123 17.67 13.74 -3.09
N GLU A 124 17.56 12.42 -3.28
CA GLU A 124 17.92 11.74 -4.54
C GLU A 124 16.84 11.89 -5.61
N LEU A 125 15.60 12.18 -5.23
CA LEU A 125 14.48 12.38 -6.16
C LEU A 125 14.38 13.83 -6.66
N LEU A 126 14.82 14.81 -5.86
CA LEU A 126 14.64 16.21 -6.19
C LEU A 126 15.60 16.66 -7.30
N PRO A 127 15.14 17.50 -8.24
CA PRO A 127 16.03 18.16 -9.18
C PRO A 127 17.11 18.97 -8.42
N PRO A 128 18.37 19.00 -8.90
CA PRO A 128 19.45 19.73 -8.23
C PRO A 128 19.15 21.22 -8.00
N ASP A 129 18.39 21.83 -8.93
CA ASP A 129 18.05 23.25 -8.93
C ASP A 129 16.66 23.53 -8.29
N ALA A 130 16.07 22.55 -7.60
CA ALA A 130 14.72 22.68 -7.07
C ALA A 130 14.64 23.71 -5.92
N PRO A 131 13.91 24.84 -6.07
CA PRO A 131 13.80 25.84 -5.01
C PRO A 131 13.11 25.26 -3.77
N PRO A 132 13.51 25.65 -2.54
CA PRO A 132 13.02 25.08 -1.28
C PRO A 132 11.52 25.28 -1.04
N GLU A 133 10.95 26.28 -1.67
CA GLU A 133 9.54 26.69 -1.57
C GLU A 133 8.62 25.85 -2.48
N GLN A 134 9.18 25.06 -3.40
CA GLN A 134 8.42 24.27 -4.35
C GLN A 134 8.15 22.85 -3.85
N SER A 135 6.90 22.42 -4.00
CA SER A 135 6.48 21.03 -3.81
C SER A 135 6.63 20.21 -5.09
N PHE A 136 6.79 18.89 -4.92
CA PHE A 136 6.91 17.96 -6.03
C PHE A 136 6.06 16.72 -5.78
N ASP A 137 5.37 16.29 -6.84
CA ASP A 137 4.58 15.06 -6.81
C ASP A 137 5.32 13.97 -7.59
N TYR A 138 5.50 12.84 -6.93
CA TYR A 138 6.04 11.62 -7.53
C TYR A 138 4.99 10.52 -7.43
N THR A 139 5.01 9.59 -8.37
CA THR A 139 4.19 8.38 -8.32
C THR A 139 5.09 7.20 -8.01
N LEU A 140 4.88 6.58 -6.85
CA LEU A 140 5.45 5.28 -6.53
C LEU A 140 4.55 4.21 -7.15
N LYS A 141 5.07 3.54 -8.17
CA LYS A 141 4.39 2.45 -8.85
C LYS A 141 4.92 1.12 -8.32
N ILE A 142 4.02 0.34 -7.71
CA ILE A 142 4.29 -0.99 -7.19
C ILE A 142 3.59 -1.98 -8.12
N LYS A 143 4.36 -2.82 -8.80
CA LYS A 143 3.85 -3.84 -9.70
C LYS A 143 4.15 -5.21 -9.11
N ARG A 144 3.12 -6.05 -9.02
CA ARG A 144 3.20 -7.43 -8.56
C ARG A 144 2.44 -8.32 -9.54
N GLY A 145 3.17 -8.98 -10.43
CA GLY A 145 2.57 -9.72 -11.55
C GLY A 145 1.67 -8.82 -12.40
N GLU A 146 0.36 -9.10 -12.41
CA GLU A 146 -0.65 -8.33 -13.14
C GLU A 146 -1.25 -7.17 -12.34
N VAL A 147 -0.95 -7.08 -11.04
CA VAL A 147 -1.48 -6.02 -10.18
C VAL A 147 -0.55 -4.82 -10.18
N GLU A 148 -1.10 -3.64 -10.43
CA GLU A 148 -0.39 -2.36 -10.31
C GLU A 148 -1.07 -1.50 -9.24
N ARG A 149 -0.27 -0.95 -8.31
CA ARG A 149 -0.68 0.05 -7.32
C ARG A 149 0.09 1.33 -7.54
N ASN A 150 -0.61 2.46 -7.47
CA ASN A 150 -0.02 3.78 -7.63
C ASN A 150 -0.22 4.57 -6.35
N VAL A 151 0.87 5.00 -5.73
CA VAL A 151 0.86 5.88 -4.56
C VAL A 151 1.47 7.21 -4.95
N ILE A 152 0.79 8.32 -4.66
CA ILE A 152 1.33 9.66 -4.86
C ILE A 152 2.17 10.03 -3.64
N LEU A 153 3.44 10.31 -3.85
CA LEU A 153 4.35 10.86 -2.86
C LEU A 153 4.43 12.38 -3.06
N TYR A 154 3.90 13.13 -2.10
CA TYR A 154 3.93 14.58 -2.08
C TYR A 154 5.14 15.05 -1.28
N ILE A 155 6.15 15.62 -1.94
CA ILE A 155 7.30 16.19 -1.25
C ILE A 155 6.96 17.61 -0.81
N ASN A 156 6.83 17.80 0.50
CA ASN A 156 6.48 19.09 1.10
C ASN A 156 7.59 20.14 0.88
N PRO A 157 7.23 21.40 0.64
CA PRO A 157 8.20 22.50 0.64
C PRO A 157 8.73 22.72 2.06
N ILE A 158 9.95 23.25 2.18
CA ILE A 158 10.45 23.70 3.47
C ILE A 158 9.73 25.02 3.78
N PRO A 159 9.05 25.17 4.93
CA PRO A 159 8.40 26.42 5.26
C PRO A 159 9.45 27.54 5.29
N SER A 160 9.25 28.57 4.47
CA SER A 160 10.08 29.78 4.50
C SER A 160 10.10 30.28 5.94
N SER A 161 11.28 30.31 6.57
CA SER A 161 11.43 30.93 7.89
C SER A 161 10.81 32.33 7.82
N ALA A 162 9.77 32.55 8.63
CA ALA A 162 9.07 33.83 8.72
C ALA A 162 10.12 34.94 8.72
N ILE A 163 10.02 35.84 7.74
CA ILE A 163 10.83 37.06 7.68
C ILE A 163 10.77 37.65 9.08
N LYS A 164 11.88 37.64 9.82
CA LYS A 164 12.00 38.39 11.07
C LYS A 164 11.73 39.83 10.67
N THR A 165 10.53 40.31 10.96
CA THR A 165 10.20 41.73 10.86
C THR A 165 11.20 42.45 11.74
N VAL A 166 12.19 43.10 11.11
CA VAL A 166 13.12 43.97 11.80
C VAL A 166 12.26 45.03 12.49
N PRO A 167 12.34 45.19 13.83
CA PRO A 167 11.57 46.21 14.51
C PRO A 167 11.91 47.57 13.90
N ALA A 168 10.90 48.35 13.52
CA ALA A 168 11.10 49.68 13.01
C ALA A 168 11.93 50.49 14.04
N PRO A 169 12.92 51.30 13.60
CA PRO A 169 13.74 52.07 14.52
C PRO A 169 12.84 53.02 15.35
N PRO A 170 13.13 53.19 16.65
CA PRO A 170 12.34 54.05 17.52
C PRO A 170 12.38 55.50 16.98
N ARG A 171 11.20 56.11 16.90
CA ARG A 171 11.04 57.54 16.59
C ARG A 171 11.42 58.41 17.78
#